data_AF-A0A292SRN1-F1
#
_entry.id   AF-A0A292SRN1-F1
#
_cell.length_a   1.000
_cell.length_b   1.000
_cell.length_c   1.000
_cell.angle_alpha   90.00
_cell.angle_beta   90.00
_cell.angle_gamma   90.00
#
_symmetry.space_group_name_H-M   'P 1'
#
loop_
_entity.id
_entity.type
_entity.pdbx_description
1 polymer ?
#
loop_
_entity_poly.entity_id
_entity_poly.type
_entity_poly.pdbx_seq_one_letter_code
_entity_poly.pdbx_strand_id
1 'polypeptide(L)'
;MNVSLKTFMPVAAAGLLGLSACSDVKERAKDYMQDRPYSEYAELTNTKNHAFVQSRLDSMAYRDIFNGTKLAEDSASVAEFNKIAASLRGYKDSDPSWDAIQIIEQNLIEQDISTKDLSRIVANRFYLFDTYKCIQFQHDADDWAYRKFFTQKGIMTDELSKQCDEVSKKIRP
;
A
#
# COMPACT_ATOMS: atom_id res chain seq x y z
N MET A 1 15.49 23.06 -23.81
CA MET A 1 15.05 23.56 -22.49
C MET A 1 15.56 22.58 -21.44
N ASN A 2 16.49 23.04 -20.59
CA ASN A 2 17.06 22.22 -19.51
C ASN A 2 16.11 22.26 -18.32
N VAL A 3 15.38 21.17 -18.07
CA VAL A 3 14.58 21.03 -16.86
C VAL A 3 15.51 20.49 -15.77
N SER A 4 15.86 21.35 -14.83
CA SER A 4 16.67 21.04 -13.65
C SER A 4 15.97 19.95 -12.82
N LEU A 5 16.66 18.83 -12.61
CA LEU A 5 16.34 17.83 -11.59
C LEU A 5 16.42 18.53 -10.23
N LYS A 6 15.27 18.89 -9.65
CA LYS A 6 15.22 19.25 -8.23
C LYS A 6 15.36 17.97 -7.43
N THR A 7 16.46 17.92 -6.69
CA THR A 7 16.87 16.95 -5.69
C THR A 7 15.67 16.41 -4.91
N PHE A 8 15.32 15.14 -5.14
CA PHE A 8 14.50 14.38 -4.20
C PHE A 8 15.34 14.22 -2.93
N MET A 9 15.01 14.97 -1.89
CA MET A 9 15.58 14.70 -0.57
C MET A 9 15.05 13.34 -0.10
N PRO A 10 15.92 12.41 0.33
CA PRO A 10 15.47 11.21 0.99
C PRO A 10 14.89 11.65 2.34
N VAL A 11 13.57 11.73 2.42
CA VAL A 11 12.88 11.94 3.69
C VAL A 11 12.98 10.61 4.45
N ALA A 12 14.09 10.43 5.16
CA ALA A 12 14.16 9.51 6.28
C ALA A 12 13.33 10.09 7.42
N ALA A 13 11.99 10.09 7.26
CA ALA A 13 11.08 10.41 8.35
C ALA A 13 11.03 9.20 9.29
N ALA A 14 12.05 9.08 10.14
CA ALA A 14 12.00 8.34 11.38
C ALA A 14 11.07 9.09 12.36
N GLY A 15 9.77 9.08 12.06
CA GLY A 15 8.72 9.50 12.99
C GLY A 15 8.27 8.30 13.81
N LEU A 16 8.64 8.28 15.09
CA LEU A 16 7.97 7.50 16.14
C LEU A 16 6.54 8.04 16.26
N LEU A 17 5.57 7.36 15.64
CA LEU A 17 4.15 7.59 15.89
C LEU A 17 3.51 6.30 16.36
N GLY A 18 2.70 6.46 17.41
CA GLY A 18 2.23 5.42 18.30
C GLY A 18 1.41 4.33 17.63
N LEU A 19 1.37 3.19 18.32
CA LEU A 19 0.55 2.02 18.01
C LEU A 19 -0.95 2.38 18.14
N SER A 20 -1.55 3.01 17.12
CA SER A 20 -2.99 3.19 17.01
C SER A 20 -3.62 2.02 16.23
N ALA A 21 -3.49 0.80 16.77
CA ALA A 21 -3.99 -0.43 16.15
C ALA A 21 -5.55 -0.55 16.11
N CYS A 22 -6.28 0.56 16.32
CA CYS A 22 -7.75 0.59 16.38
C CYS A 22 -8.37 1.89 15.78
N SER A 23 -7.62 2.74 15.09
CA SER A 23 -8.14 4.02 14.58
C SER A 23 -8.81 3.89 13.21
N ASP A 24 -9.54 4.93 12.78
CA ASP A 24 -10.08 4.96 11.42
C ASP A 24 -8.95 5.10 10.38
N VAL A 25 -9.14 4.59 9.17
CA VAL A 25 -8.10 4.68 8.11
C VAL A 25 -7.71 6.13 7.79
N LYS A 26 -8.65 7.08 7.90
CA LYS A 26 -8.36 8.49 7.67
C LYS A 26 -7.53 9.10 8.78
N GLU A 27 -7.72 8.65 10.03
CA GLU A 27 -6.87 9.07 11.16
C GLU A 27 -5.44 8.55 10.98
N ARG A 28 -5.26 7.28 10.62
CA ARG A 28 -3.92 6.75 10.28
C ARG A 28 -3.27 7.46 9.11
N ALA A 29 -4.04 7.74 8.05
CA ALA A 29 -3.55 8.51 6.93
C ALA A 29 -3.10 9.90 7.38
N LYS A 30 -3.85 10.55 8.28
CA LYS A 30 -3.48 11.84 8.86
C LYS A 30 -2.19 11.74 9.66
N ASP A 31 -2.04 10.73 10.52
CA ASP A 31 -0.83 10.51 11.30
C ASP A 31 0.38 10.25 10.40
N TYR A 32 0.24 9.39 9.39
CA TYR A 32 1.29 9.08 8.42
C TYR A 32 1.73 10.32 7.60
N MET A 33 0.78 11.22 7.33
CA MET A 33 0.98 12.40 6.49
C MET A 33 1.16 13.69 7.30
N GLN A 34 1.40 13.62 8.60
CA GLN A 34 1.46 14.80 9.49
C GLN A 34 2.46 15.88 9.02
N ASP A 35 3.56 15.45 8.38
CA ASP A 35 4.65 16.31 7.90
C ASP A 35 4.54 16.62 6.39
N ARG A 36 3.43 16.21 5.75
CA ARG A 36 3.17 16.39 4.30
C ARG A 36 2.15 17.50 4.04
N PRO A 37 2.11 18.08 2.82
CA PRO A 37 1.07 19.03 2.44
C PRO A 37 -0.33 18.45 2.62
N TYR A 38 -1.24 19.23 3.23
CA TYR A 38 -2.63 18.82 3.43
C TYR A 38 -3.34 18.46 2.12
N SER A 39 -2.96 19.06 0.99
CA SER A 39 -3.49 18.72 -0.33
C SER A 39 -3.28 17.25 -0.70
N GLU A 40 -2.14 16.67 -0.32
CA GLU A 40 -1.88 15.24 -0.56
C GLU A 40 -2.81 14.37 0.30
N TYR A 41 -3.01 14.74 1.57
CA TYR A 41 -3.95 14.05 2.46
C TYR A 41 -5.38 14.14 1.95
N ALA A 42 -5.80 15.34 1.50
CA ALA A 42 -7.11 15.56 0.92
C ALA A 42 -7.30 14.70 -0.33
N GLU A 43 -6.33 14.63 -1.24
CA GLU A 43 -6.39 13.78 -2.43
C GLU A 43 -6.50 12.29 -2.05
N LEU A 44 -5.65 11.82 -1.13
CA LEU A 44 -5.64 10.44 -0.66
C LEU A 44 -6.99 10.04 -0.06
N THR A 45 -7.60 10.92 0.73
CA THR A 45 -8.86 10.65 1.46
C THR A 45 -10.13 11.14 0.76
N ASN A 46 -10.05 11.66 -0.47
CA ASN A 46 -11.18 12.16 -1.26
C ASN A 46 -12.05 11.02 -1.83
N THR A 47 -12.61 10.22 -0.92
CA THR A 47 -13.57 9.15 -1.19
C THR A 47 -14.26 8.73 0.11
N LYS A 48 -15.42 8.08 -0.02
CA LYS A 48 -16.13 7.44 1.10
C LYS A 48 -15.68 5.99 1.31
N ASN A 49 -15.01 5.37 0.34
CA ASN A 49 -14.58 3.98 0.45
C ASN A 49 -13.27 3.88 1.25
N HIS A 50 -13.34 3.38 2.48
CA HIS A 50 -12.19 3.28 3.37
C HIS A 50 -11.15 2.24 2.90
N ALA A 51 -11.56 1.16 2.24
CA ALA A 51 -10.62 0.20 1.65
C ALA A 51 -9.86 0.83 0.46
N PHE A 52 -10.52 1.71 -0.30
CA PHE A 52 -9.85 2.48 -1.34
C PHE A 52 -8.86 3.51 -0.76
N VAL A 53 -9.22 4.18 0.35
CA VAL A 53 -8.28 5.03 1.10
C VAL A 53 -7.07 4.21 1.55
N GLN A 54 -7.29 3.00 2.08
CA GLN A 54 -6.21 2.10 2.51
C GLN A 54 -5.26 1.75 1.35
N SER A 55 -5.79 1.34 0.20
CA SER A 55 -4.96 1.04 -0.98
C SER A 55 -4.12 2.24 -1.45
N ARG A 56 -4.65 3.47 -1.31
CA ARG A 56 -3.89 4.69 -1.62
C ARG A 56 -2.78 4.94 -0.59
N LEU A 57 -3.08 4.71 0.69
CA LEU A 57 -2.11 4.83 1.79
C LEU A 57 -0.99 3.80 1.66
N ASP A 58 -1.31 2.53 1.41
CA ASP A 58 -0.33 1.47 1.18
C ASP A 58 0.56 1.80 -0.01
N SER A 59 -0.05 2.20 -1.14
CA SER A 59 0.70 2.60 -2.34
C SER A 59 1.66 3.76 -2.09
N MET A 60 1.22 4.79 -1.35
CA MET A 60 2.07 5.92 -0.98
C MET A 60 3.23 5.47 -0.09
N ALA A 61 2.93 4.68 0.95
CA ALA A 61 3.89 4.24 1.93
C ALA A 61 4.98 3.35 1.33
N TYR A 62 4.60 2.39 0.48
CA TYR A 62 5.57 1.56 -0.23
C TYR A 62 6.32 2.33 -1.31
N ARG A 63 5.73 3.37 -1.90
CA ARG A 63 6.44 4.24 -2.84
C ARG A 63 7.54 5.04 -2.15
N ASP A 64 7.33 5.47 -0.91
CA ASP A 64 8.37 6.15 -0.13
C ASP A 64 9.58 5.23 0.12
N ILE A 65 9.32 3.95 0.43
CA ILE A 65 10.38 2.93 0.52
C ILE A 65 11.07 2.75 -0.84
N PHE A 66 10.29 2.53 -1.91
CA PHE A 66 10.82 2.30 -3.25
C PHE A 66 11.69 3.45 -3.76
N ASN A 67 11.29 4.70 -3.50
CA ASN A 67 12.03 5.91 -3.86
C ASN A 67 13.40 6.00 -3.16
N GLY A 68 13.57 5.31 -2.03
CA GLY A 68 14.87 5.17 -1.35
C GLY A 68 15.81 4.14 -1.99
N THR A 69 15.39 3.45 -3.05
CA THR A 69 16.17 2.39 -3.71
C THR A 69 16.75 2.87 -5.04
N LYS A 70 17.81 2.18 -5.51
CA LYS A 70 18.40 2.42 -6.84
C LYS A 70 17.42 2.20 -8.01
N LEU A 71 16.31 1.48 -7.80
CA LEU A 71 15.33 1.20 -8.85
C LEU A 71 14.39 2.38 -9.12
N ALA A 72 14.37 3.39 -8.25
CA ALA A 72 13.58 4.60 -8.46
C ALA A 72 14.05 5.42 -9.68
N GLU A 73 15.30 5.24 -10.11
CA GLU A 73 15.87 5.87 -11.30
C GLU A 73 15.59 5.07 -12.59
N ASP A 74 15.15 3.82 -12.47
CA ASP A 74 14.82 2.96 -13.60
C ASP A 74 13.34 3.11 -13.98
N SER A 75 13.09 3.77 -15.11
CA SER A 75 11.74 4.04 -15.60
C SER A 75 10.87 2.78 -15.78
N ALA A 76 11.47 1.63 -16.11
CA ALA A 76 10.75 0.38 -16.26
C ALA A 76 10.28 -0.16 -14.90
N SER A 77 11.16 -0.14 -13.90
CA SER A 77 10.83 -0.51 -12.53
C SER A 77 9.80 0.43 -11.89
N VAL A 78 9.91 1.74 -12.15
CA VAL A 78 8.90 2.73 -11.73
C VAL A 78 7.53 2.42 -12.35
N ALA A 79 7.50 2.13 -13.65
CA ALA A 79 6.26 1.80 -14.34
C ALA A 79 5.64 0.50 -13.83
N GLU A 80 6.45 -0.51 -13.52
CA GLU A 80 5.98 -1.77 -12.93
C GLU A 80 5.47 -1.59 -11.50
N PHE A 81 6.19 -0.84 -10.66
CA PHE A 81 5.76 -0.52 -9.30
C PHE A 81 4.40 0.20 -9.28
N ASN A 82 4.22 1.19 -10.15
CA ASN A 82 2.97 1.95 -10.25
C ASN A 82 1.78 1.09 -10.73
N LYS A 83 2.02 -0.03 -11.41
CA LYS A 83 0.94 -0.95 -11.83
C LYS A 83 0.39 -1.78 -10.68
N ILE A 84 1.13 -2.00 -9.60
CA ILE A 84 0.70 -2.84 -8.46
C ILE A 84 -0.60 -2.30 -7.85
N ALA A 85 -0.64 -1.01 -7.54
CA ALA A 85 -1.85 -0.39 -7.01
C ALA A 85 -3.02 -0.45 -8.00
N ALA A 86 -2.74 -0.40 -9.31
CA ALA A 86 -3.79 -0.50 -10.32
C ALA A 86 -4.32 -1.93 -10.46
N SER A 87 -3.47 -2.95 -10.27
CA SER A 87 -3.88 -4.36 -10.36
C SER A 87 -4.64 -4.81 -9.12
N LEU A 88 -4.32 -4.33 -7.92
CA LEU A 88 -4.94 -4.83 -6.68
C LEU A 88 -6.03 -3.94 -6.09
N ARG A 89 -6.35 -2.84 -6.74
CA ARG A 89 -7.43 -1.95 -6.31
C ARG A 89 -8.77 -2.42 -6.84
N GLY A 90 -9.28 -3.50 -6.23
CA GLY A 90 -10.62 -4.01 -6.50
C GLY A 90 -11.71 -3.03 -6.05
N TYR A 91 -11.47 -2.32 -4.94
CA TYR A 91 -12.38 -1.32 -4.42
C TYR A 91 -12.21 0.03 -5.16
N LYS A 92 -13.29 0.49 -5.80
CA LYS A 92 -13.41 1.82 -6.42
C LYS A 92 -14.15 2.77 -5.47
N ASP A 93 -14.61 3.92 -5.96
CA ASP A 93 -15.44 4.84 -5.17
C ASP A 93 -16.82 4.28 -4.75
N SER A 94 -17.19 3.09 -5.23
CA SER A 94 -18.40 2.36 -4.80
C SER A 94 -18.17 1.55 -3.53
N ASP A 95 -19.25 1.17 -2.85
CA ASP A 95 -19.20 0.32 -1.65
C ASP A 95 -18.48 -1.02 -1.91
N PRO A 96 -17.87 -1.64 -0.87
CA PRO A 96 -17.34 -2.99 -0.95
C PRO A 96 -18.33 -3.98 -1.56
N SER A 97 -17.87 -4.74 -2.55
CA SER A 97 -18.69 -5.75 -3.23
C SER A 97 -17.97 -7.10 -3.28
N TRP A 98 -18.73 -8.17 -3.45
CA TRP A 98 -18.20 -9.52 -3.66
C TRP A 98 -17.27 -9.55 -4.88
N ASP A 99 -17.63 -8.81 -5.94
CA ASP A 99 -16.84 -8.69 -7.16
C ASP A 99 -15.47 -8.05 -6.87
N ALA A 100 -15.41 -7.03 -6.01
CA ALA A 100 -14.14 -6.40 -5.64
C ALA A 100 -13.19 -7.39 -4.94
N ILE A 101 -13.71 -8.24 -4.04
CA ILE A 101 -12.92 -9.28 -3.37
C ILE A 101 -12.43 -10.33 -4.38
N GLN A 102 -13.30 -10.80 -5.28
CA GLN A 102 -12.92 -11.75 -6.33
C GLN A 102 -11.83 -11.20 -7.24
N ILE A 103 -11.94 -9.94 -7.64
CA ILE A 103 -10.95 -9.29 -8.51
C ILE A 103 -9.59 -9.29 -7.81
N ILE A 104 -9.54 -8.94 -6.52
CA ILE A 104 -8.27 -8.94 -5.76
C ILE A 104 -7.72 -10.36 -5.64
N GLU A 105 -8.55 -11.34 -5.25
CA GLU A 105 -8.13 -12.75 -5.13
C GLU A 105 -7.60 -13.30 -6.47
N GLN A 106 -8.30 -13.03 -7.57
CA GLN A 106 -7.89 -13.43 -8.91
C GLN A 106 -6.57 -12.76 -9.33
N ASN A 107 -6.41 -11.46 -9.06
CA ASN A 107 -5.20 -10.73 -9.41
C ASN A 107 -4.00 -11.14 -8.54
N LEU A 108 -4.21 -11.63 -7.32
CA LEU A 108 -3.17 -12.27 -6.52
C LEU A 108 -2.76 -13.63 -7.12
N ILE A 109 -3.72 -14.42 -7.60
CA ILE A 109 -3.48 -15.71 -8.28
C ILE A 109 -2.71 -15.51 -9.59
N GLU A 110 -3.08 -14.52 -10.41
CA GLU A 110 -2.36 -14.17 -11.64
C GLU A 110 -0.94 -13.67 -11.37
N GLN A 111 -0.70 -13.19 -10.14
CA GLN A 111 0.61 -12.90 -9.62
C GLN A 111 1.20 -14.10 -8.87
N ASP A 112 0.90 -15.35 -9.22
CA ASP A 112 1.56 -16.56 -8.67
C ASP A 112 1.67 -16.58 -7.13
N ILE A 113 0.66 -16.11 -6.41
CA ILE A 113 0.65 -16.20 -4.95
C ILE A 113 0.66 -17.66 -4.48
N SER A 114 1.41 -17.95 -3.42
CA SER A 114 1.38 -19.29 -2.82
C SER A 114 0.02 -19.57 -2.17
N THR A 115 -0.45 -20.82 -2.18
CA THR A 115 -1.69 -21.21 -1.49
C THR A 115 -1.67 -20.84 0.00
N LYS A 116 -0.50 -20.90 0.63
CA LYS A 116 -0.29 -20.53 2.03
C LYS A 116 -0.54 -19.03 2.24
N ASP A 117 0.08 -18.18 1.43
CA ASP A 117 -0.07 -16.73 1.55
C ASP A 117 -1.48 -16.27 1.19
N LEU A 118 -2.05 -16.85 0.13
CA LEU A 118 -3.43 -16.57 -0.25
C LEU A 118 -4.39 -16.92 0.89
N SER A 119 -4.26 -18.11 1.48
CA SER A 119 -5.10 -18.56 2.61
C SER A 119 -5.02 -17.60 3.81
N ARG A 120 -3.85 -17.01 4.06
CA ARG A 120 -3.66 -16.02 5.12
C ARG A 120 -4.39 -14.71 4.82
N ILE A 121 -4.27 -14.20 3.59
CA ILE A 121 -4.90 -12.93 3.17
C ILE A 121 -6.43 -13.08 3.14
N VAL A 122 -6.92 -14.17 2.54
CA VAL A 122 -8.36 -14.40 2.35
C VAL A 122 -9.08 -14.89 3.62
N ALA A 123 -8.38 -15.17 4.72
CA ALA A 123 -9.02 -15.57 5.98
C ALA A 123 -10.05 -14.54 6.48
N ASN A 124 -9.86 -13.26 6.12
CA ASN A 124 -10.75 -12.16 6.49
C ASN A 124 -11.88 -11.89 5.47
N ARG A 125 -11.94 -12.61 4.34
CA ARG A 125 -12.86 -12.30 3.22
C ARG A 125 -14.35 -12.50 3.53
N PHE A 126 -14.68 -13.26 4.57
CA PHE A 126 -16.05 -13.75 4.82
C PHE A 126 -17.00 -12.70 5.43
N TYR A 127 -16.52 -11.48 5.69
CA TYR A 127 -17.30 -10.42 6.35
C TYR A 127 -17.45 -9.21 5.42
N LEU A 128 -18.14 -9.39 4.30
CA LEU A 128 -18.37 -8.34 3.28
C LEU A 128 -19.05 -7.07 3.82
N PHE A 129 -19.78 -7.17 4.93
CA PHE A 129 -20.43 -6.03 5.59
C PHE A 129 -19.59 -5.43 6.71
N ASP A 130 -18.44 -6.02 7.01
CA ASP A 130 -17.49 -5.47 7.96
C ASP A 130 -16.45 -4.64 7.21
N THR A 131 -16.67 -3.33 7.22
CA THR A 131 -15.75 -2.36 6.60
C THR A 131 -14.32 -2.55 7.09
N TYR A 132 -14.13 -2.87 8.38
CA TYR A 132 -12.79 -3.11 8.93
C TYR A 132 -12.11 -4.31 8.25
N LYS A 133 -12.86 -5.39 8.00
CA LYS A 133 -12.34 -6.58 7.32
C LYS A 133 -12.01 -6.32 5.85
N CYS A 134 -12.80 -5.50 5.16
CA CYS A 134 -12.48 -5.08 3.79
C CYS A 134 -11.19 -4.24 3.72
N ILE A 135 -11.00 -3.31 4.67
CA ILE A 135 -9.77 -2.51 4.77
C ILE A 135 -8.57 -3.42 5.06
N GLN A 136 -8.70 -4.35 6.02
CA GLN A 136 -7.65 -5.31 6.36
C GLN A 136 -7.27 -6.20 5.17
N PHE A 137 -8.26 -6.73 4.45
CA PHE A 137 -8.04 -7.54 3.25
C PHE A 137 -7.28 -6.78 2.16
N GLN A 138 -7.64 -5.51 1.91
CA GLN A 138 -6.92 -4.67 0.95
C GLN A 138 -5.47 -4.45 1.37
N HIS A 139 -5.23 -4.12 2.65
CA HIS A 139 -3.89 -3.90 3.18
C HIS A 139 -3.02 -5.15 3.08
N ASP A 140 -3.55 -6.32 3.47
CA ASP A 140 -2.81 -7.59 3.42
C ASP A 140 -2.47 -7.98 1.97
N ALA A 141 -3.34 -7.66 1.00
CA ALA A 141 -3.09 -7.89 -0.43
C ALA A 141 -2.02 -6.95 -1.00
N ASP A 142 -2.10 -5.65 -0.69
CA ASP A 142 -1.14 -4.65 -1.15
C ASP A 142 0.25 -4.87 -0.53
N ASP A 143 0.35 -5.12 0.79
CA ASP A 143 1.61 -5.45 1.49
C ASP A 143 2.32 -6.65 0.83
N TRP A 144 1.57 -7.72 0.56
CA TRP A 144 2.13 -8.91 -0.08
C TRP A 144 2.68 -8.60 -1.48
N ALA A 145 1.95 -7.84 -2.29
CA ALA A 145 2.33 -7.58 -3.68
C ALA A 145 3.54 -6.64 -3.79
N TYR A 146 3.62 -5.61 -2.94
CA TYR A 146 4.79 -4.74 -2.90
C TYR A 146 6.04 -5.49 -2.43
N ARG A 147 5.92 -6.34 -1.41
CA ARG A 147 7.03 -7.19 -0.96
C ARG A 147 7.45 -8.20 -2.03
N LYS A 148 6.48 -8.76 -2.76
CA LYS A 148 6.75 -9.65 -3.90
C LYS A 148 7.57 -8.92 -4.96
N PHE A 149 7.18 -7.70 -5.34
CA PHE A 149 7.91 -6.88 -6.31
C PHE A 149 9.38 -6.68 -5.89
N PHE A 150 9.63 -6.25 -4.65
CA PHE A 150 11.00 -6.08 -4.15
C PHE A 150 11.81 -7.38 -4.17
N THR A 151 11.16 -8.50 -3.88
CA THR A 151 11.77 -9.84 -3.93
C THR A 151 12.13 -10.22 -5.36
N GLN A 152 11.21 -10.05 -6.31
CA GLN A 152 11.43 -10.37 -7.73
C GLN A 152 12.51 -9.50 -8.37
N LYS A 153 12.62 -8.25 -7.94
CA LYS A 153 13.68 -7.33 -8.38
C LYS A 153 15.03 -7.60 -7.71
N GLY A 154 15.11 -8.55 -6.77
CA GLY A 154 16.34 -8.91 -6.07
C GLY A 154 16.86 -7.81 -5.15
N ILE A 155 15.98 -6.95 -4.63
CA ILE A 155 16.35 -5.83 -3.73
C ILE A 155 15.83 -6.00 -2.31
N MET A 156 15.10 -7.07 -2.01
CA MET A 156 14.62 -7.38 -0.67
C MET A 156 15.79 -7.80 0.25
N THR A 157 16.44 -6.82 0.87
CA THR A 157 17.43 -7.02 1.93
C THR A 157 16.75 -7.09 3.30
N ASP A 158 17.48 -7.52 4.34
CA ASP A 158 16.98 -7.51 5.72
C ASP A 158 16.54 -6.11 6.16
N GLU A 159 17.30 -5.08 5.76
CA GLU A 159 16.97 -3.69 6.05
C GLU A 159 15.70 -3.25 5.32
N LEU A 160 15.55 -3.57 4.03
CA LEU A 160 14.34 -3.24 3.28
C LEU A 160 13.12 -3.98 3.83
N SER A 161 13.29 -5.24 4.22
CA SER A 161 12.25 -6.05 4.86
C SER A 161 11.81 -5.42 6.18
N LYS A 162 12.75 -4.95 7.00
CA LYS A 162 12.46 -4.22 8.24
C LYS A 162 11.71 -2.91 7.98
N GLN A 163 12.09 -2.15 6.95
CA GLN A 163 11.36 -0.94 6.54
C GLN A 163 9.93 -1.27 6.13
N CYS A 164 9.72 -2.36 5.37
CA CYS A 164 8.40 -2.85 5.03
C CYS A 164 7.59 -3.21 6.29
N ASP A 165 8.18 -3.91 7.26
CA ASP A 165 7.52 -4.26 8.51
C ASP A 165 7.14 -3.04 9.34
N GLU A 166 8.03 -2.05 9.43
CA GLU A 166 7.79 -0.81 10.18
C GLU A 166 6.70 0.02 9.52
N VAL A 167 6.73 0.19 8.20
CA VAL A 167 5.72 0.99 7.50
C VAL A 167 4.35 0.28 7.53
N SER A 168 4.33 -1.02 7.28
CA SER A 168 3.12 -1.85 7.31
C SER A 168 2.45 -1.76 8.68
N LYS A 169 3.21 -1.87 9.78
CA LYS A 169 2.68 -1.68 11.14
C LYS A 169 2.08 -0.29 11.39
N LYS A 170 2.64 0.78 10.81
CA LYS A 170 2.14 2.15 11.01
C LYS A 170 0.83 2.41 10.28
N ILE A 171 0.66 1.81 9.10
CA ILE A 171 -0.52 2.03 8.24
C ILE A 171 -1.57 0.92 8.37
N ARG A 172 -1.30 -0.10 9.17
CA ARG A 172 -2.16 -1.26 9.36
C ARG A 172 -3.54 -0.88 9.91
N PRO A 173 -4.63 -1.46 9.39
CA PRO A 173 -6.00 -1.29 9.88
C PRO A 173 -6.22 -1.66 11.34
#